data_AF-A0A1Q7FPF1-F1
#
_entry.id   AF-A0A1Q7FPF1-F1
#
_cell.length_a   1.000
_cell.length_b   1.000
_cell.length_c   1.000
_cell.angle_alpha   90.00
_cell.angle_beta   90.00
_cell.angle_gamma   90.00
#
_symmetry.space_group_name_H-M   'P 1'
#
loop_
_entity.id
_entity.type
_entity.pdbx_description
1 polymer ?
#
loop_
_entity_poly.entity_id
_entity_poly.type
_entity_poly.pdbx_seq_one_letter_code
_entity_poly.pdbx_strand_id
1 'polypeptide(L)'
;MSSEEIAVILKSFEVPDEVRVLQKGRFELVHLGGMTIGRAIYEPGWKWSEHVGPSVGATRCNVEHVGLVISGTATAAFDDGRVVELRAGELFYIPPVPHDSWVIGEEPYVSLHFLGADHYAKANT
;
A
#
# COMPACT_ATOMS: atom_id res chain seq x y z
N MET A 1 9.97 37.69 6.05
CA MET A 1 9.62 36.31 5.70
C MET A 1 10.23 36.07 4.33
N SER A 2 11.32 35.30 4.25
CA SER A 2 11.95 35.01 2.96
C SER A 2 10.97 34.23 2.11
N SER A 3 10.95 34.53 0.82
CA SER A 3 10.31 33.70 -0.20
C SER A 3 10.87 32.28 -0.08
N GLU A 4 10.22 31.43 0.71
CA GLU A 4 10.40 29.98 0.57
C GLU A 4 10.12 29.70 -0.90
N GLU A 5 11.16 29.26 -1.60
CA GLU A 5 11.09 28.95 -3.02
C GLU A 5 9.87 28.06 -3.24
N ILE A 6 8.94 28.53 -4.07
CA ILE A 6 7.89 27.67 -4.64
C ILE A 6 8.64 26.72 -5.59
N ALA A 7 9.29 25.71 -5.03
CA ALA A 7 10.01 24.70 -5.75
C ALA A 7 8.98 23.66 -6.20
N VAL A 8 8.77 23.56 -7.51
CA VAL A 8 8.00 22.46 -8.10
C VAL A 8 8.85 21.19 -7.94
N ILE A 9 8.39 20.27 -7.09
CA ILE A 9 9.06 18.98 -6.85
C ILE A 9 8.47 17.94 -7.81
N LEU A 10 9.32 17.36 -8.64
CA LEU A 10 8.97 16.22 -9.51
C LEU A 10 9.67 14.97 -8.99
N LYS A 11 8.90 13.93 -8.70
CA LYS A 11 9.41 12.60 -8.37
C LYS A 11 8.64 11.53 -9.14
N SER A 12 9.25 10.36 -9.25
CA SER A 12 8.70 9.24 -10.00
C SER A 12 8.94 7.95 -9.23
N PHE A 13 7.98 7.04 -9.26
CA PHE A 13 8.16 5.68 -8.75
C PHE A 13 9.11 4.83 -9.60
N GLU A 14 9.57 5.32 -10.76
CA GLU A 14 10.65 4.68 -11.50
C GLU A 14 12.01 4.83 -10.80
N VAL A 15 12.13 5.82 -9.89
CA VAL A 15 13.28 6.01 -9.01
C VAL A 15 12.75 6.35 -7.60
N PRO A 16 12.17 5.37 -6.89
CA PRO A 16 11.57 5.60 -5.59
C PRO A 16 12.65 5.88 -4.53
N ASP A 17 12.27 6.56 -3.45
CA ASP A 17 13.19 6.87 -2.34
C ASP A 17 13.48 5.63 -1.49
N GLU A 18 12.50 4.74 -1.35
CA GLU A 18 12.62 3.47 -0.62
C GLU A 18 11.81 2.39 -1.33
N VAL A 19 12.33 1.15 -1.32
CA VAL A 19 11.61 -0.03 -1.79
C VAL A 19 11.60 -1.09 -0.69
N ARG A 20 10.40 -1.47 -0.24
CA ARG A 20 10.18 -2.61 0.66
C ARG A 20 9.84 -3.83 -0.20
N VAL A 21 10.76 -4.78 -0.28
CA VAL A 21 10.57 -6.02 -1.03
C VAL A 21 9.81 -7.02 -0.17
N LEU A 22 8.74 -7.59 -0.73
CA LEU A 22 7.87 -8.57 -0.09
C LEU A 22 7.90 -9.86 -0.93
N GLN A 23 7.52 -10.99 -0.33
CA GLN A 23 7.30 -12.17 -1.16
C GLN A 23 6.09 -11.89 -2.08
N LYS A 24 6.24 -12.12 -3.38
CA LYS A 24 5.21 -11.82 -4.40
C LYS A 24 4.74 -10.37 -4.46
N GLY A 25 5.57 -9.42 -4.02
CA GLY A 25 5.18 -8.02 -4.07
C GLY A 25 6.28 -7.06 -3.69
N ARG A 26 5.99 -5.78 -3.87
CA ARG A 26 6.83 -4.70 -3.34
C ARG A 26 5.99 -3.49 -3.01
N PHE A 27 6.53 -2.66 -2.12
CA PHE A 27 5.96 -1.39 -1.74
C PHE A 27 7.03 -0.31 -1.92
N GLU A 28 6.78 0.61 -2.85
CA GLU A 28 7.71 1.69 -3.21
C GLU A 28 7.23 2.99 -2.57
N LEU A 29 8.16 3.81 -2.08
CA LEU A 29 7.85 5.03 -1.34
C LEU A 29 8.50 6.24 -1.99
N VAL A 30 7.75 7.32 -2.04
CA VAL A 30 8.22 8.63 -2.48
C VAL A 30 7.80 9.68 -1.46
N HIS A 31 8.76 10.51 -1.06
CA HIS A 31 8.57 11.64 -0.16
C HIS A 31 8.59 12.93 -0.99
N LEU A 32 7.47 13.64 -1.01
CA LEU A 32 7.32 14.91 -1.74
C LEU A 32 6.23 15.78 -1.10
N GLY A 33 6.45 17.11 -1.07
CA GLY A 33 5.44 18.06 -0.59
C GLY A 33 4.95 17.83 0.85
N GLY A 34 5.79 17.27 1.72
CA GLY A 34 5.42 16.93 3.10
C GLY A 34 4.57 15.65 3.24
N MET A 35 4.39 14.89 2.16
CA MET A 35 3.66 13.63 2.14
C MET A 35 4.57 12.46 1.80
N THR A 36 4.20 11.28 2.29
CA THR A 36 4.75 10.00 1.85
C THR A 36 3.69 9.29 1.01
N ILE A 37 3.98 9.07 -0.27
CA ILE A 37 3.10 8.32 -1.17
C ILE A 37 3.70 6.95 -1.42
N GLY A 38 2.89 5.91 -1.22
CA GLY A 38 3.27 4.53 -1.49
C GLY A 38 2.71 4.04 -2.83
N ARG A 39 3.45 3.19 -3.55
CA ARG A 39 2.95 2.36 -4.66
C ARG A 39 3.07 0.89 -4.27
N ALA A 40 1.94 0.23 -4.09
CA ALA A 40 1.86 -1.20 -3.89
C ALA A 40 1.82 -1.90 -5.26
N ILE A 41 2.62 -2.96 -5.42
CA ILE A 41 2.58 -3.85 -6.58
C ILE A 41 2.59 -5.29 -6.07
N TYR A 42 1.50 -6.02 -6.26
CA TYR A 42 1.33 -7.39 -5.78
C TYR A 42 1.02 -8.34 -6.93
N GLU A 43 1.70 -9.49 -6.95
CA GLU A 43 1.55 -10.52 -7.97
C GLU A 43 0.32 -11.40 -7.72
N PRO A 44 -0.18 -12.12 -8.74
CA PRO A 44 -1.21 -13.14 -8.57
C PRO A 44 -0.89 -14.15 -7.45
N GLY A 45 -1.90 -14.40 -6.61
CA GLY A 45 -1.78 -15.23 -5.42
C GLY A 45 -0.91 -14.64 -4.30
N TRP A 46 -0.63 -13.33 -4.32
CA TRP A 46 -0.16 -12.61 -3.14
C TRP A 46 -1.29 -12.50 -2.11
N LYS A 47 -0.91 -12.56 -0.82
CA LYS A 47 -1.80 -12.42 0.34
C LYS A 47 -1.02 -11.91 1.55
N TRP A 48 -1.52 -10.86 2.18
CA TRP A 48 -0.84 -10.13 3.23
C TRP A 48 -0.46 -11.04 4.41
N SER A 49 -1.40 -11.81 4.95
CA SER A 49 -1.16 -12.67 6.12
C SER A 49 -0.08 -13.73 5.88
N GLU A 50 0.17 -14.11 4.63
CA GLU A 50 1.13 -15.16 4.24
C GLU A 50 2.48 -14.57 3.84
N HIS A 51 2.45 -13.46 3.11
CA HIS A 51 3.63 -12.92 2.43
C HIS A 51 4.24 -11.68 3.13
N VAL A 52 3.51 -11.07 4.06
CA VAL A 52 3.96 -9.89 4.84
C VAL A 52 3.86 -10.17 6.33
N GLY A 53 2.72 -10.69 6.80
CA GLY A 53 2.45 -10.96 8.20
C GLY A 53 3.61 -11.60 8.98
N PRO A 54 4.24 -12.69 8.49
CA PRO A 54 5.34 -13.35 9.18
C PRO A 54 6.56 -12.47 9.43
N SER A 55 6.91 -11.56 8.51
CA SER A 55 8.09 -10.70 8.66
C SER A 55 7.86 -9.54 9.64
N VAL A 56 6.61 -9.16 9.85
CA VAL A 56 6.21 -8.11 10.81
C VAL A 56 5.61 -8.66 12.11
N GLY A 57 5.57 -9.98 12.27
CA GLY A 57 5.06 -10.65 13.47
C GLY A 57 3.55 -10.48 13.69
N ALA A 58 2.76 -10.38 12.61
CA ALA A 58 1.32 -10.16 12.69
C ALA A 58 0.54 -11.05 11.72
N THR A 59 -0.71 -11.36 12.05
CA THR A 59 -1.60 -12.16 11.19
C THR A 59 -2.54 -11.32 10.33
N ARG A 60 -2.72 -10.04 10.69
CA ARG A 60 -3.54 -9.05 9.98
C ARG A 60 -2.89 -7.66 10.03
N CYS A 61 -3.19 -6.84 9.03
CA CYS A 61 -2.76 -5.46 8.94
C CYS A 61 -3.68 -4.55 9.77
N ASN A 62 -3.08 -3.62 10.54
CA ASN A 62 -3.81 -2.59 11.30
C ASN A 62 -3.53 -1.18 10.77
N VAL A 63 -2.85 -1.06 9.62
CA VAL A 63 -2.51 0.24 9.05
C VAL A 63 -3.77 0.86 8.45
N GLU A 64 -4.01 2.13 8.76
CA GLU A 64 -5.06 2.90 8.11
C GLU A 64 -4.63 3.28 6.70
N HIS A 65 -5.52 3.13 5.72
CA HIS A 65 -5.22 3.39 4.33
C HIS A 65 -6.22 4.35 3.69
N VAL A 66 -5.69 5.32 2.94
CA VAL A 66 -6.43 6.05 1.89
C VAL A 66 -5.65 5.87 0.60
N GLY A 67 -6.30 5.44 -0.46
CA GLY A 67 -5.60 5.12 -1.70
C GLY A 67 -6.46 5.10 -2.96
N LEU A 68 -5.83 4.80 -4.08
CA LEU A 68 -6.43 4.66 -5.41
C LEU A 68 -5.89 3.38 -6.05
N VAL A 69 -6.77 2.52 -6.55
CA VAL A 69 -6.34 1.37 -7.35
C VAL A 69 -6.07 1.81 -8.78
N ILE A 70 -4.90 1.43 -9.30
CA ILE A 70 -4.44 1.73 -10.65
C ILE A 70 -4.76 0.57 -11.60
N SER A 71 -4.50 -0.67 -11.19
CA SER A 71 -4.74 -1.87 -12.00
C SER A 71 -5.03 -3.10 -11.15
N GLY A 72 -5.60 -4.14 -11.76
CA GLY A 72 -5.98 -5.37 -11.07
C GLY A 72 -7.10 -5.20 -10.03
N THR A 73 -7.18 -6.17 -9.12
CA THR A 73 -8.13 -6.17 -8.00
C THR A 73 -7.51 -6.83 -6.78
N ALA A 74 -7.73 -6.25 -5.60
CA ALA A 74 -7.40 -6.87 -4.32
C ALA A 74 -8.58 -6.83 -3.36
N THR A 75 -8.39 -7.32 -2.15
CA THR A 75 -9.41 -7.30 -1.09
C THR A 75 -8.99 -6.52 0.14
N ALA A 76 -9.97 -6.03 0.88
CA ALA A 76 -9.88 -5.78 2.31
C ALA A 76 -10.84 -6.75 3.02
N ALA A 77 -10.29 -7.68 3.80
CA ALA A 77 -11.03 -8.75 4.44
C ALA A 77 -10.95 -8.67 5.97
N PHE A 78 -12.07 -8.40 6.61
CA PHE A 78 -12.18 -8.22 8.06
C PHE A 78 -12.42 -9.56 8.77
N ASP A 79 -12.31 -9.56 10.10
CA ASP A 79 -12.50 -10.76 10.94
C ASP A 79 -13.98 -11.13 11.12
N ASP A 80 -14.88 -10.16 10.98
CA ASP A 80 -16.33 -10.35 10.93
C ASP A 80 -16.85 -11.02 9.64
N GLY A 81 -15.94 -11.37 8.73
CA GLY A 81 -16.24 -12.06 7.47
C GLY A 81 -16.57 -11.13 6.30
N ARG A 82 -16.63 -9.81 6.49
CA ARG A 82 -16.77 -8.88 5.37
C ARG A 82 -15.53 -8.91 4.49
N VAL A 83 -15.74 -9.05 3.18
CA VAL A 83 -14.70 -8.93 2.15
C VAL A 83 -15.14 -7.87 1.17
N VAL A 84 -14.32 -6.83 1.03
CA VAL A 84 -14.56 -5.73 0.09
C VAL A 84 -13.52 -5.83 -1.00
N GLU A 85 -13.95 -5.87 -2.26
CA GLU A 85 -13.04 -5.82 -3.40
C GLU A 85 -12.65 -4.38 -3.72
N LEU A 86 -11.39 -4.16 -4.04
CA LEU A 86 -10.81 -2.89 -4.44
C LEU A 86 -10.41 -2.99 -5.91
N ARG A 87 -11.07 -2.26 -6.79
CA ARG A 87 -10.91 -2.39 -8.25
C ARG A 87 -10.28 -1.16 -8.88
N ALA A 88 -9.61 -1.36 -10.02
CA ALA A 88 -9.02 -0.29 -10.81
C ALA A 88 -9.97 0.91 -11.00
N GLY A 89 -9.47 2.11 -10.68
CA GLY A 89 -10.23 3.35 -10.72
C GLY A 89 -10.95 3.74 -9.43
N GLU A 90 -11.03 2.83 -8.44
CA GLU A 90 -11.69 3.13 -7.15
C GLU A 90 -10.71 3.79 -6.18
N LEU A 91 -11.19 4.83 -5.51
CA LEU A 91 -10.57 5.31 -4.28
C LEU A 91 -11.06 4.46 -3.11
N PHE A 92 -10.15 4.13 -2.20
CA PHE A 92 -10.48 3.32 -1.04
C PHE A 92 -10.05 4.00 0.26
N TYR A 93 -10.84 3.72 1.29
CA TYR A 93 -10.50 3.96 2.69
C TYR A 93 -10.60 2.62 3.43
N ILE A 94 -9.54 2.22 4.11
CA ILE A 94 -9.53 1.07 5.00
C ILE A 94 -9.22 1.60 6.41
N PRO A 95 -10.14 1.45 7.38
CA PRO A 95 -9.92 1.94 8.74
C PRO A 95 -8.80 1.13 9.43
N PRO A 96 -8.26 1.61 10.57
CA PRO A 96 -7.27 0.89 11.38
C PRO A 96 -7.87 -0.30 12.15
N VAL A 97 -8.69 -1.09 11.47
CA VAL A 97 -9.29 -2.34 11.96
C VAL A 97 -8.53 -3.50 11.31
N PRO A 98 -8.17 -4.56 12.06
CA PRO A 98 -7.41 -5.69 11.55
C PRO A 98 -8.02 -6.30 10.27
N HIS A 99 -7.31 -6.20 9.15
CA HIS A 99 -7.75 -6.74 7.87
C HIS A 99 -6.65 -7.57 7.21
N ASP A 100 -7.06 -8.53 6.40
CA ASP A 100 -6.20 -9.23 5.45
C ASP A 100 -6.46 -8.68 4.04
N SER A 101 -5.55 -8.97 3.11
CA SER A 101 -5.66 -8.54 1.72
C SER A 101 -5.04 -9.58 0.81
N TRP A 102 -5.66 -9.86 -0.34
CA TRP A 102 -5.07 -10.71 -1.37
C TRP A 102 -5.44 -10.22 -2.76
N VAL A 103 -4.62 -10.58 -3.74
CA VAL A 103 -4.89 -10.29 -5.16
C VAL A 103 -5.98 -11.24 -5.67
N ILE A 104 -6.94 -10.69 -6.41
CA ILE A 104 -7.97 -11.45 -7.12
C ILE A 104 -7.57 -11.55 -8.60
N GLY A 105 -7.53 -12.78 -9.11
CA GLY A 105 -7.26 -13.07 -10.52
C GLY A 105 -5.77 -13.12 -10.87
N GLU A 106 -5.50 -13.04 -12.17
CA GLU A 106 -4.16 -13.24 -12.76
C GLU A 106 -3.47 -11.93 -13.16
N GLU A 107 -4.10 -10.78 -12.90
CA GLU A 107 -3.51 -9.47 -13.14
C GLU A 107 -2.83 -8.95 -11.86
N PRO A 108 -1.60 -8.40 -11.94
CA PRO A 108 -1.00 -7.73 -10.81
C PRO A 108 -1.86 -6.58 -10.27
N TYR A 109 -2.05 -6.55 -8.96
CA TYR A 109 -2.70 -5.44 -8.29
C TYR A 109 -1.71 -4.30 -8.10
N VAL A 110 -2.07 -3.11 -8.56
CA VAL A 110 -1.29 -1.89 -8.37
C VAL A 110 -2.17 -0.82 -7.74
N SER A 111 -1.69 -0.20 -6.67
CA SER A 111 -2.40 0.92 -6.03
C SER A 111 -1.46 1.98 -5.47
N LEU A 112 -1.97 3.20 -5.34
CA LEU A 112 -1.32 4.30 -4.65
C LEU A 112 -1.91 4.44 -3.25
N HIS A 113 -1.07 4.70 -2.27
CA HIS A 113 -1.43 4.95 -0.88
C HIS A 113 -1.00 6.36 -0.49
N PHE A 114 -1.96 7.19 -0.10
CA PHE A 114 -1.76 8.59 0.32
C PHE A 114 -1.68 8.75 1.83
N LEU A 115 -2.25 7.78 2.58
CA LEU A 115 -2.19 7.70 4.04
C LEU A 115 -1.69 6.30 4.47
N GLY A 116 -0.85 6.28 5.52
CA GLY A 116 -0.31 5.06 6.12
C GLY A 116 0.85 4.40 5.35
N ALA A 117 1.30 5.01 4.25
CA ALA A 117 2.36 4.47 3.40
C ALA A 117 3.69 4.29 4.17
N ASP A 118 4.07 5.27 4.99
CA ASP A 118 5.27 5.27 5.83
C ASP A 118 5.30 4.10 6.84
N HIS A 119 4.14 3.70 7.34
CA HIS A 119 3.98 2.61 8.31
C HIS A 119 3.82 1.22 7.68
N TYR A 120 3.37 1.13 6.43
CA TYR A 120 2.97 -0.13 5.81
C TYR A 120 4.11 -1.12 5.55
N ALA A 121 4.00 -2.36 6.03
CA ALA A 121 5.02 -3.41 5.87
C ALA A 121 6.42 -3.02 6.38
N LYS A 122 6.50 -2.10 7.34
CA LYS A 122 7.75 -1.74 8.02
C LYS A 122 8.09 -2.83 9.05
N ALA A 123 9.33 -3.30 9.06
CA ALA A 123 9.80 -4.24 10.08
C ALA A 123 9.77 -3.58 11.47
N ASN A 124 9.37 -4.35 12.49
CA ASN A 124 9.57 -3.94 13.88
C ASN A 124 11.07 -3.99 14.17
N THR A 125 11.65 -2.85 14.53
CA THR A 125 13.02 -2.75 15.06
C THR A 125 12.97 -2.72 16.58
#